data_AF-A0A674BFU8-F1
#
_entry.id   AF-A0A674BFU8-F1
#
_cell.length_a   1.000
_cell.length_b   1.000
_cell.length_c   1.000
_cell.angle_alpha   90.00
_cell.angle_beta   90.00
_cell.angle_gamma   90.00
#
_symmetry.space_group_name_H-M   'P 1'
#
loop_
_entity.id
_entity.type
_entity.pdbx_description
1 polymer ?
#
loop_
_entity_poly.entity_id
_entity_poly.type
_entity_poly.pdbx_seq_one_letter_code
_entity_poly.pdbx_strand_id
1 'polypeptide(L)'
;MMLISPPILIFFLPAGFYVTLVVNRWWNQFVNLPWPDRLMFLVSSCVHGHDEQGRLLRRTLMRYVNLTSLLIFRSVSTAVCKRFPTMEHVVEAGTTPKGITECK
;
A
#
# COMPACT_ATOMS: atom_id res chain seq x y z
N MET A 1 33.99 -39.01 4.15
CA MET A 1 33.64 -38.10 3.05
C MET A 1 32.26 -38.51 2.56
N MET A 2 31.23 -38.04 3.26
CA MET A 2 29.83 -38.42 3.01
C MET A 2 29.41 -37.87 1.65
N LEU A 3 29.05 -38.78 0.75
CA LEU A 3 28.42 -38.49 -0.52
C LEU A 3 27.14 -37.67 -0.26
N ILE A 4 27.18 -36.40 -0.65
CA ILE A 4 25.99 -35.56 -0.78
C ILE A 4 25.16 -36.23 -1.88
N SER A 5 24.13 -36.97 -1.47
CA SER A 5 23.24 -37.63 -2.40
C SER A 5 22.53 -36.56 -3.25
N PRO A 6 22.57 -36.63 -4.60
CA PRO A 6 21.98 -35.64 -5.50
C PRO A 6 20.48 -35.29 -5.24
N PRO A 7 19.60 -36.17 -4.69
CA PRO A 7 18.21 -35.80 -4.44
C PRO A 7 17.99 -34.75 -3.35
N ILE A 8 18.92 -34.57 -2.39
CA ILE A 8 18.77 -33.58 -1.32
C ILE A 8 18.91 -32.15 -1.86
N LEU A 9 19.79 -31.94 -2.85
CA LEU A 9 19.99 -30.64 -3.48
C LEU A 9 18.73 -30.21 -4.28
N ILE A 10 18.09 -31.16 -4.97
CA ILE A 10 16.90 -30.92 -5.80
C ILE A 10 15.67 -30.56 -4.94
N PHE A 11 15.58 -31.06 -3.69
CA PHE A 11 14.42 -30.80 -2.83
C PHE A 11 14.56 -29.51 -1.98
N PHE A 12 15.78 -29.15 -1.58
CA PHE A 12 16.03 -27.97 -0.73
C PHE A 12 16.19 -26.66 -1.53
N LEU A 13 16.77 -26.71 -2.74
CA LEU A 13 16.96 -25.53 -3.57
C LEU A 13 15.64 -24.84 -4.02
N PRO A 14 14.59 -25.56 -4.44
CA PRO A 14 13.35 -24.94 -4.88
C PRO A 14 12.61 -24.25 -3.74
N ALA A 15 12.64 -24.83 -2.53
CA ALA A 15 11.97 -24.23 -1.37
C ALA A 15 12.67 -22.93 -0.94
N GLY A 16 14.00 -22.92 -0.89
CA GLY A 16 14.78 -21.72 -0.61
C GLY A 16 14.61 -20.65 -1.70
N PHE A 17 14.73 -21.05 -2.97
CA PHE A 17 14.56 -20.15 -4.11
C PHE A 17 13.14 -19.57 -4.19
N TYR A 18 12.11 -20.39 -3.98
CA TYR A 18 10.72 -19.95 -4.00
C TYR A 18 10.43 -18.93 -2.89
N VAL A 19 10.85 -19.20 -1.65
CA VAL A 19 10.67 -18.26 -0.54
C VAL A 19 11.42 -16.96 -0.81
N THR A 20 12.69 -17.02 -1.25
CA THR A 20 13.46 -15.82 -1.58
C THR A 20 12.80 -15.02 -2.71
N LEU A 21 12.26 -15.68 -3.74
CA LEU A 21 11.57 -15.01 -4.85
C LEU A 21 10.27 -14.36 -4.39
N VAL A 22 9.45 -15.04 -3.57
CA VAL A 22 8.20 -14.49 -3.01
C VAL A 22 8.49 -13.29 -2.11
N VAL A 23 9.48 -13.40 -1.20
CA VAL A 23 9.86 -12.31 -0.30
C VAL A 23 10.41 -11.12 -1.09
N ASN A 24 11.24 -11.35 -2.11
CA ASN A 24 11.82 -10.28 -2.92
C ASN A 24 10.75 -9.55 -3.76
N ARG A 25 9.76 -10.29 -4.29
CA ARG A 25 8.60 -9.69 -4.97
C ARG A 25 7.73 -8.87 -4.02
N TRP A 26 7.41 -9.42 -2.85
CA TRP A 26 6.64 -8.71 -1.83
C TRP A 26 7.37 -7.46 -1.35
N TRP A 27 8.66 -7.56 -1.07
CA TRP A 27 9.49 -6.43 -0.66
C TRP A 27 9.57 -5.36 -1.74
N ASN A 28 9.70 -5.74 -3.01
CA ASN A 28 9.64 -4.79 -4.12
C ASN A 28 8.28 -4.07 -4.18
N GLN A 29 7.16 -4.74 -3.93
CA GLN A 29 5.87 -4.07 -3.85
C GLN A 29 5.77 -3.13 -2.65
N PHE A 30 6.36 -3.51 -1.51
CA PHE A 30 6.41 -2.66 -0.31
C PHE A 30 7.28 -1.41 -0.50
N VAL A 31 8.44 -1.53 -1.14
CA VAL A 31 9.35 -0.40 -1.40
C VAL A 31 8.79 0.57 -2.45
N ASN A 32 8.04 0.06 -3.43
CA ASN A 32 7.36 0.88 -4.43
C ASN A 32 6.10 1.57 -3.90
N LEU A 33 5.64 1.24 -2.69
CA LEU A 33 4.56 1.97 -2.05
C LEU A 33 5.05 3.39 -1.76
N PRO A 34 4.50 4.42 -2.42
CA PRO A 34 4.99 5.77 -2.24
C PRO A 34 4.69 6.20 -0.81
N TRP A 35 5.75 6.35 -0.01
CA TRP A 35 5.61 6.81 1.37
C TRP A 35 4.89 8.16 1.38
N PRO A 36 3.92 8.35 2.28
CA PRO A 36 3.14 9.58 2.37
C PRO A 36 4.03 10.82 2.54
N ASP A 37 5.20 10.66 3.15
CA ASP A 37 6.25 11.69 3.24
C ASP A 37 6.70 12.21 1.88
N ARG A 38 7.07 11.31 0.96
CA ARG A 38 7.55 11.69 -0.39
C ARG A 38 6.45 12.35 -1.21
N LEU A 39 5.22 11.86 -1.07
CA LEU A 39 4.04 12.47 -1.69
C LEU A 39 3.73 13.84 -1.09
N MET A 40 3.92 14.03 0.22
CA MET A 40 3.71 15.32 0.88
C MET A 40 4.69 16.37 0.35
N PHE A 41 5.97 16.03 0.17
CA PHE A 41 6.96 16.92 -0.43
C PHE A 41 6.60 17.27 -1.88
N LEU A 42 6.19 16.27 -2.68
CA LEU A 42 5.75 16.49 -4.06
C LEU A 42 4.53 17.43 -4.10
N VAL A 43 3.50 17.15 -3.30
CA VAL A 43 2.27 17.98 -3.24
C VAL A 43 2.57 19.39 -2.75
N SER A 44 3.46 19.55 -1.77
CA SER A 44 3.91 20.87 -1.29
C SER A 44 4.61 21.67 -2.39
N SER A 45 5.43 21.00 -3.21
CA SER A 45 6.12 21.61 -4.36
C SER A 45 5.23 21.83 -5.59
N CYS A 46 4.19 21.04 -5.79
CA CYS A 46 3.29 21.20 -6.93
C CYS A 46 2.23 22.29 -6.71
N VAL A 47 1.80 22.49 -5.46
CA VAL A 47 0.76 23.46 -5.12
C VAL A 47 1.43 24.70 -4.52
N HIS A 48 1.80 25.67 -5.35
CA HIS A 48 2.23 26.98 -4.87
C HIS A 48 1.02 27.94 -4.87
N GLY A 49 0.66 28.47 -3.70
CA GLY A 49 -0.44 29.42 -3.56
C GLY A 49 -0.94 29.53 -2.13
N HIS A 50 -1.07 30.76 -1.62
CA HIS A 50 -1.71 31.09 -0.34
C HIS A 50 -3.24 31.20 -0.49
N ASP A 51 -3.81 30.60 -1.54
CA ASP A 51 -5.25 30.60 -1.76
C ASP A 51 -5.91 29.48 -0.95
N GLU A 52 -7.12 29.76 -0.48
CA GLU A 52 -7.93 28.79 0.27
C GLU A 52 -8.17 27.50 -0.53
N GLN A 53 -8.27 27.63 -1.85
CA GLN A 53 -8.36 26.52 -2.81
C GLN A 53 -7.09 25.64 -2.81
N GLY A 54 -5.90 26.26 -2.75
CA GLY A 54 -4.63 25.52 -2.64
C GLY A 54 -4.53 24.76 -1.32
N ARG A 55 -5.00 25.35 -0.22
CA ARG A 55 -5.06 24.69 1.10
C ARG A 55 -6.01 23.49 1.09
N LEU A 56 -7.19 23.63 0.49
CA LEU A 56 -8.16 22.54 0.32
C LEU A 56 -7.60 21.42 -0.55
N LEU A 57 -6.94 21.77 -1.67
CA LEU A 57 -6.33 20.79 -2.57
C LEU A 57 -5.26 19.95 -1.88
N ARG A 58 -4.34 20.57 -1.12
CA ARG A 58 -3.31 19.83 -0.36
C ARG A 58 -3.93 18.87 0.65
N ARG A 59 -4.97 19.28 1.39
CA ARG A 59 -5.69 18.42 2.35
C ARG A 59 -6.39 17.26 1.67
N THR A 60 -7.08 17.52 0.56
CA THR A 60 -7.80 16.50 -0.19
C THR A 60 -6.84 15.48 -0.82
N LEU A 61 -5.71 15.94 -1.38
CA LEU A 61 -4.66 15.06 -1.92
C LEU A 61 -4.06 14.17 -0.83
N MET A 62 -3.70 14.73 0.33
CA MET A 62 -3.20 13.91 1.45
C MET A 62 -4.24 12.90 1.93
N ARG A 63 -5.52 13.27 1.96
CA ARG A 63 -6.61 12.34 2.32
C ARG A 63 -6.74 11.18 1.32
N TYR A 64 -6.61 11.46 0.01
CA TYR A 64 -6.58 10.41 -1.02
C TYR A 64 -5.35 9.50 -0.91
N VAL A 65 -4.17 10.05 -0.64
CA VAL A 65 -2.94 9.25 -0.44
C VAL A 65 -3.08 8.31 0.76
N ASN A 66 -3.64 8.81 1.86
CA ASN A 66 -3.93 7.98 3.03
C ASN A 66 -4.94 6.87 2.71
N LEU A 67 -6.00 7.18 1.94
CA LEU A 67 -6.97 6.19 1.48
C LEU A 67 -6.32 5.09 0.63
N THR A 68 -5.51 5.47 -0.37
CA THR A 68 -4.81 4.53 -1.25
C THR A 68 -3.88 3.63 -0.46
N SER A 69 -3.15 4.17 0.52
CA SER A 69 -2.28 3.39 1.40
C SER A 69 -3.10 2.35 2.18
N LEU A 70 -4.24 2.76 2.76
CA LEU A 70 -5.16 1.89 3.50
C LEU A 70 -5.74 0.77 2.62
N LEU A 71 -6.12 1.08 1.38
CA LEU A 71 -6.64 0.10 0.41
C LEU A 71 -5.57 -0.92 0.00
N ILE A 72 -4.32 -0.50 -0.18
CA ILE A 72 -3.22 -1.42 -0.49
C ILE A 72 -2.86 -2.27 0.72
N PHE A 73 -2.82 -1.69 1.93
CA PHE A 73 -2.64 -2.48 3.14
C PHE A 73 -3.77 -3.50 3.35
N ARG A 74 -5.00 -3.17 2.94
CA ARG A 74 -6.13 -4.11 2.96
C ARG A 74 -5.97 -5.27 1.98
N SER A 75 -5.42 -5.04 0.78
CA SER A 75 -5.24 -6.11 -0.22
C SER A 75 -4.05 -7.03 0.12
N VAL A 76 -3.02 -6.50 0.77
CA VAL A 76 -1.81 -7.26 1.15
C VAL A 76 -1.94 -7.92 2.52
N SER A 77 -2.65 -7.29 3.47
CA SER A 77 -2.76 -7.77 4.85
C SER A 77 -4.18 -8.24 5.18
N THR A 78 -4.30 -9.53 5.47
CA THR A 78 -5.55 -10.14 5.98
C THR A 78 -5.94 -9.57 7.35
N ALA A 79 -4.99 -9.05 8.14
CA ALA A 79 -5.27 -8.41 9.43
C ALA A 79 -5.99 -7.06 9.25
N VAL A 80 -5.60 -6.28 8.24
CA VAL A 80 -6.25 -5.00 7.91
C VAL A 80 -7.61 -5.25 7.24
N CYS A 81 -7.71 -6.28 6.41
CA CYS A 81 -8.99 -6.71 5.83
C CYS A 81 -10.01 -7.15 6.89
N LYS A 82 -9.57 -7.79 7.98
CA LYS A 82 -10.44 -8.11 9.14
C LYS A 82 -10.91 -6.87 9.90
N ARG A 83 -10.13 -5.78 9.93
CA ARG A 83 -10.49 -4.53 10.61
C ARG A 83 -11.44 -3.66 9.79
N PHE A 84 -11.34 -3.70 8.47
CA PHE A 84 -12.19 -2.97 7.53
C PHE A 84 -12.75 -3.92 6.45
N PRO A 85 -13.79 -4.71 6.77
CA PRO A 85 -14.30 -5.76 5.89
C PRO A 85 -15.11 -5.22 4.71
N THR A 86 -15.72 -4.03 4.82
CA THR A 86 -16.54 -3.41 3.77
C THR A 86 -16.08 -1.97 3.48
N MET A 87 -16.27 -1.53 2.24
CA MET A 87 -15.93 -0.17 1.79
C MET A 87 -16.69 0.91 2.59
N GLU A 88 -17.88 0.55 3.09
CA GLU A 88 -18.73 1.40 3.92
C GLU A 88 -18.05 1.79 5.24
N HIS A 89 -17.29 0.89 5.88
CA HIS A 89 -16.55 1.22 7.11
C HIS A 89 -15.38 2.17 6.84
N VAL A 90 -14.80 2.14 5.62
CA VAL A 90 -13.74 3.08 5.22
C VAL A 90 -14.32 4.47 4.95
N VAL A 91 -15.56 4.52 4.44
CA VAL A 91 -16.33 5.75 4.22
C VAL A 91 -16.80 6.34 5.55
N GLU A 92 -17.28 5.50 6.47
CA GLU A 92 -17.75 5.90 7.79
C GLU A 92 -16.61 6.35 8.72
N ALA A 93 -15.41 5.76 8.59
CA ALA A 93 -14.20 6.21 9.27
C ALA A 93 -13.68 7.58 8.78
N GLY A 94 -14.39 8.25 7.87
CA GLY A 94 -14.04 9.59 7.42
C GLY A 94 -12.81 9.63 6.51
N THR A 95 -12.42 8.52 5.89
CA THR A 95 -11.25 8.49 4.99
C THR A 95 -11.61 8.91 3.56
N THR A 96 -12.87 8.73 3.13
CA THR A 96 -13.35 9.24 1.82
C THR A 96 -14.18 10.52 1.99
N PRO A 97 -14.06 11.51 1.08
CA PRO A 97 -15.02 12.61 1.02
C PRO A 97 -16.40 12.08 0.63
N LYS A 98 -17.43 12.42 1.41
CA LYS A 98 -18.81 11.90 1.31
C LYS A 98 -19.48 12.14 -0.07
N GLY A 99 -18.94 13.04 -0.89
CA GLY A 99 -19.51 13.39 -2.20
C GLY A 99 -19.18 12.43 -3.35
N ILE A 100 -18.38 11.36 -3.16
CA ILE A 100 -18.11 10.37 -4.24
C ILE A 100 -19.19 9.27 -4.28
N THR A 101 -19.87 9.01 -3.16
CA THR A 101 -20.90 7.97 -3.05
C THR A 101 -22.31 8.47 -3.39
N GLU A 102 -22.51 9.78 -3.57
CA GLU A 102 -23.79 10.41 -3.95
C GLU A 102 -23.86 10.74 -5.45
N CYS A 103 -23.44 9.81 -6.32
CA CYS A 103 -23.99 9.75 -7.66
C CYS A 103 -25.17 8.76 -7.67
N LYS A 104 -26.22 9.08 -6.89
CA LYS A 104 -27.58 8.61 -7.11
C LYS A 104 -28.58 9.54 -6.43
#